data_AF-A0A453JHU7-F1
#
_entry.id   AF-A0A453JHU7-F1
#
_cell.length_a   1.000
_cell.length_b   1.000
_cell.length_c   1.000
_cell.angle_alpha   90.00
_cell.angle_beta   90.00
_cell.angle_gamma   90.00
#
_symmetry.space_group_name_H-M   'P 1'
#
loop_
_entity.id
_entity.type
_entity.pdbx_description
1 polymer ?
#
loop_
_entity_poly.entity_id
_entity_poly.type
_entity_poly.pdbx_seq_one_letter_code
_entity_poly.pdbx_strand_id
1 'polypeptide(L)'
;MFEEFGRLLIEGMSYNVKEVEKMRKYVATHNNAAKRDKWSRVECEVNINEDQSEFICECGHFEHTGMLCSHVLRVMDILHLEEIPVKHILKRWNTDARDILLQHLVHDQKDHSVNLSFTCRSSMLYQKAMEVEQMGDASAESFEHTFAGLEALLVSGAPLAQKRDGSGFEDLMASLGSGRFPGNGRLCLLGATGLTNAIVVGTLLV
;
A
#
# COMPACT_ATOMS: atom_id res chain seq x y z
N MET A 1 -2.29 8.66 13.76
CA MET A 1 -3.12 7.47 14.02
C MET A 1 -3.92 7.64 15.31
N PHE A 2 -3.28 7.60 16.49
CA PHE A 2 -3.98 7.74 17.78
C PHE A 2 -4.84 9.01 17.88
N GLU A 3 -4.37 10.14 17.34
CA GLU A 3 -5.16 11.38 17.28
C GLU A 3 -6.43 11.25 16.42
N GLU A 4 -6.34 10.56 15.26
CA GLU A 4 -7.49 10.35 14.38
C GLU A 4 -8.49 9.39 15.01
N PHE A 5 -7.98 8.32 15.62
CA PHE A 5 -8.82 7.39 16.38
C PHE A 5 -9.54 8.10 17.53
N GLY A 6 -8.85 8.98 18.27
CA GLY A 6 -9.45 9.82 19.30
C GLY A 6 -10.52 10.77 18.76
N ARG A 7 -10.31 11.38 17.59
CA ARG A 7 -11.35 12.17 16.91
C ARG A 7 -12.58 11.34 16.58
N LEU A 8 -12.40 10.14 16.03
CA LEU A 8 -13.50 9.26 15.65
C LEU A 8 -14.31 8.77 16.85
N LEU A 9 -13.66 8.53 18.01
CA LEU A 9 -14.35 8.24 19.27
C LEU A 9 -15.24 9.40 19.71
N ILE A 10 -14.71 10.63 19.71
CA ILE A 10 -15.47 11.83 20.09
C ILE A 10 -16.62 12.07 19.10
N GLU A 11 -16.38 11.89 17.80
CA GLU A 11 -17.43 12.02 16.78
C GLU A 11 -18.52 10.97 16.98
N GLY A 12 -18.15 9.74 17.38
CA GLY A 12 -19.09 8.65 17.70
C GLY A 12 -20.13 9.03 18.75
N MET A 13 -19.78 9.92 19.68
CA MET A 13 -20.71 10.43 20.71
C MET A 13 -21.88 11.23 20.12
N SER A 14 -21.76 11.71 18.88
CA SER A 14 -22.84 12.41 18.18
C SER A 14 -23.89 11.48 17.59
N TYR A 15 -23.73 10.16 17.72
CA TYR A 15 -24.65 9.17 17.19
C TYR A 15 -25.39 8.43 18.31
N ASN A 16 -26.70 8.27 18.11
CA ASN A 16 -27.54 7.36 18.87
C ASN A 16 -27.65 6.06 18.09
N VAL A 17 -27.53 4.92 18.78
CA VAL A 17 -27.61 3.61 18.13
C VAL A 17 -28.90 2.92 18.52
N LYS A 18 -29.55 2.31 17.54
CA LYS A 18 -30.70 1.43 17.72
C LYS A 18 -30.35 0.03 17.27
N GLU A 19 -30.69 -0.96 18.09
CA GLU A 19 -30.61 -2.36 17.70
C GLU A 19 -31.79 -2.71 16.81
N VAL A 20 -31.53 -3.19 15.60
CA VAL A 20 -32.55 -3.60 14.62
C VAL A 20 -32.72 -5.12 14.63
N GLU A 21 -31.59 -5.84 14.66
CA GLU A 21 -31.55 -7.28 14.79
C GLU A 21 -30.61 -7.62 15.93
N LYS A 22 -31.12 -8.37 16.91
CA LYS A 22 -30.42 -8.63 18.16
C LYS A 22 -29.02 -9.18 17.90
N MET A 23 -27.99 -8.47 18.39
CA MET A 23 -26.58 -8.87 18.27
C MET A 23 -26.07 -9.07 16.83
N ARG A 24 -26.79 -8.56 15.82
CA ARG A 24 -26.42 -8.70 14.40
C ARG A 24 -26.43 -7.38 13.65
N LYS A 25 -27.42 -6.51 13.90
CA LYS A 25 -27.60 -5.29 13.11
C LYS A 25 -27.99 -4.11 13.98
N TYR A 26 -27.26 -3.03 13.80
CA TYR A 26 -27.43 -1.78 14.52
C TYR A 26 -27.50 -0.62 13.52
N VAL A 27 -28.30 0.39 13.84
CA VAL A 27 -28.39 1.63 13.05
C VAL A 27 -27.94 2.79 13.92
N ALA A 28 -26.88 3.46 13.49
CA ALA A 28 -26.35 4.67 14.10
C ALA A 28 -26.98 5.91 13.44
N THR A 29 -27.78 6.65 14.19
CA THR A 29 -28.45 7.89 13.74
C THR A 29 -27.79 9.10 14.39
N HIS A 30 -27.41 10.09 13.59
CA HIS A 30 -26.86 11.35 14.07
C HIS A 30 -27.87 12.09 14.97
N ASN A 31 -27.44 12.58 16.13
CA ASN A 31 -28.30 13.23 17.14
C ASN A 31 -29.05 14.46 16.58
N ASN A 32 -28.43 15.18 15.67
CA ASN A 32 -28.97 16.37 15.01
C ASN A 32 -29.48 16.10 13.59
N ALA A 33 -29.97 14.88 13.32
CA ALA A 33 -30.45 14.48 11.98
C ALA A 33 -31.44 15.48 11.38
N ALA A 34 -32.34 16.05 12.18
CA ALA A 34 -33.37 16.99 11.72
C ALA A 34 -32.84 18.36 11.26
N LYS A 35 -31.63 18.77 11.68
CA LYS A 35 -31.02 20.04 11.27
C LYS A 35 -29.92 19.85 10.21
N ARG A 36 -29.58 18.62 9.86
CA ARG A 36 -28.63 18.33 8.78
C ARG A 36 -29.32 18.50 7.43
N ASP A 37 -28.52 18.83 6.42
CA ASP A 37 -29.01 18.94 5.06
C ASP A 37 -29.57 17.60 4.56
N LYS A 38 -30.57 17.67 3.69
CA LYS A 38 -31.27 16.49 3.16
C LYS A 38 -30.35 15.55 2.35
N TRP A 39 -29.24 16.05 1.82
CA TRP A 39 -28.23 15.28 1.09
C TRP A 39 -27.21 14.60 2.02
N SER A 40 -27.15 14.99 3.29
CA SER A 40 -26.26 14.38 4.26
C SER A 40 -26.82 13.03 4.69
N ARG A 41 -25.97 12.00 4.66
CA ARG A 41 -26.26 10.76 5.37
C ARG A 41 -26.38 11.05 6.86
N VAL A 42 -27.51 10.68 7.43
CA VAL A 42 -27.85 10.89 8.86
C VAL A 42 -27.95 9.57 9.62
N GLU A 43 -28.07 8.46 8.90
CA GLU A 43 -28.17 7.11 9.42
C GLU A 43 -27.12 6.24 8.74
N CYS A 44 -26.50 5.36 9.53
CA CYS A 44 -25.53 4.38 9.06
C CYS A 44 -25.81 3.01 9.68
N GLU A 45 -25.98 2.00 8.84
CA GLU A 45 -26.09 0.61 9.24
C GLU A 45 -24.73 0.01 9.60
N VAL A 46 -24.69 -0.74 10.71
CA VAL A 46 -23.56 -1.52 11.18
C VAL A 46 -24.01 -2.97 11.36
N ASN A 47 -23.40 -3.86 10.59
CA ASN A 47 -23.61 -5.30 10.67
C ASN A 47 -22.47 -5.96 11.46
N ILE A 48 -22.84 -6.91 12.30
CA ILE A 48 -21.92 -7.66 13.15
C ILE A 48 -22.06 -9.14 12.82
N ASN A 49 -20.92 -9.82 12.68
CA ASN A 49 -20.90 -11.27 12.53
C ASN A 49 -21.30 -11.98 13.84
N GLU A 50 -21.73 -13.24 13.74
CA GLU A 50 -22.27 -14.02 14.87
C GLU A 50 -21.30 -14.10 16.06
N ASP A 51 -19.99 -14.17 15.77
CA ASP A 51 -18.93 -14.25 16.79
C ASP A 51 -18.49 -12.88 17.33
N GLN A 52 -19.13 -11.78 16.93
CA GLN A 52 -18.73 -10.40 17.27
C GLN A 52 -17.26 -10.08 16.93
N SER A 53 -16.65 -10.86 16.04
CA SER A 53 -15.26 -10.68 15.61
C SER A 53 -15.10 -9.60 14.55
N GLU A 54 -16.20 -9.17 13.93
CA GLU A 54 -16.18 -8.33 12.74
C GLU A 54 -17.39 -7.42 12.68
N PHE A 55 -17.10 -6.13 12.49
CA PHE A 55 -18.04 -5.04 12.38
C PHE A 55 -17.90 -4.41 11.00
N ILE A 56 -18.98 -4.39 10.24
CA ILE A 56 -19.01 -3.86 8.87
C ILE A 56 -20.01 -2.72 8.87
N CYS A 57 -19.54 -1.52 8.54
CA CYS A 57 -20.41 -0.36 8.40
C CYS A 57 -20.56 0.04 6.94
N GLU A 58 -21.78 0.37 6.54
CA GLU A 58 -22.08 0.78 5.17
C GLU A 58 -21.39 2.09 4.73
N CYS A 59 -20.78 2.83 5.66
CA CYS A 59 -19.99 4.01 5.34
C CYS A 59 -18.67 3.68 4.63
N GLY A 60 -18.21 2.43 4.66
CA GLY A 60 -17.00 1.98 3.96
C GLY A 60 -15.69 2.51 4.54
N HIS A 61 -15.70 3.14 5.72
CA HIS A 61 -14.53 3.85 6.23
C HIS A 61 -13.35 2.90 6.47
N PHE A 62 -13.62 1.68 6.96
CA PHE A 62 -12.56 0.70 7.21
C PHE A 62 -11.94 0.21 5.90
N GLU A 63 -12.71 0.00 4.85
CA GLU A 63 -12.20 -0.41 3.55
C GLU A 63 -11.30 0.66 2.92
N HIS A 64 -11.61 1.93 3.17
CA HIS A 64 -10.85 3.07 2.63
C HIS A 64 -9.65 3.48 3.48
N THR A 65 -9.80 3.55 4.81
CA THR A 65 -8.77 4.07 5.73
C THR A 65 -8.15 2.98 6.59
N GLY A 66 -8.77 1.80 6.67
CA GLY A 66 -8.50 0.69 7.61
C GLY A 66 -8.47 1.09 9.06
N MET A 67 -9.24 2.11 9.43
CA MET A 67 -9.62 2.40 10.81
C MET A 67 -11.13 2.24 10.93
N LEU A 68 -11.60 1.87 12.12
CA LEU A 68 -13.03 1.80 12.40
C LEU A 68 -13.65 3.21 12.34
N CYS A 69 -14.81 3.36 11.71
CA CYS A 69 -15.53 4.63 11.72
C CYS A 69 -16.13 4.93 13.10
N SER A 70 -16.49 6.20 13.30
CA SER A 70 -17.25 6.68 14.45
C SER A 70 -18.54 5.88 14.71
N HIS A 71 -19.21 5.38 13.66
CA HIS A 71 -20.42 4.55 13.81
C HIS A 71 -20.13 3.21 14.46
N VAL A 72 -19.11 2.48 13.98
CA VAL A 72 -18.72 1.17 14.56
C VAL A 72 -18.23 1.35 15.99
N LEU A 73 -17.39 2.36 16.22
CA LEU A 73 -16.87 2.64 17.56
C LEU A 73 -18.01 2.93 18.56
N ARG A 74 -19.04 3.66 18.13
CA ARG A 74 -20.23 3.92 18.96
C ARG A 74 -21.05 2.66 19.24
N VAL A 75 -21.18 1.76 18.27
CA VAL A 75 -21.85 0.46 18.48
C VAL A 75 -21.08 -0.39 19.47
N MET A 76 -19.75 -0.47 19.34
CA MET A 76 -18.89 -1.20 20.27
C MET A 76 -18.97 -0.68 21.71
N ASP A 77 -19.02 0.64 21.88
CA ASP A 77 -19.19 1.31 23.19
C ASP A 77 -20.50 0.88 23.88
N ILE A 78 -21.59 0.79 23.13
CA ILE A 78 -22.92 0.37 23.63
C ILE A 78 -22.97 -1.13 23.92
N LEU A 79 -22.20 -1.93 23.18
CA LEU A 79 -21.99 -3.35 23.47
C LEU A 79 -20.97 -3.60 24.60
N HIS A 80 -20.41 -2.53 25.16
CA HIS A 80 -19.42 -2.58 26.24
C HIS A 80 -18.19 -3.44 25.89
N LEU A 81 -17.74 -3.37 24.64
CA LEU A 81 -16.52 -4.04 24.21
C LEU A 81 -15.30 -3.22 24.63
N GLU A 82 -14.48 -3.81 25.50
CA GLU A 82 -13.26 -3.17 26.01
C GLU A 82 -12.11 -3.22 25.00
N GLU A 83 -12.15 -4.15 24.06
CA GLU A 83 -11.07 -4.40 23.09
C GLU A 83 -11.58 -4.37 21.65
N ILE A 84 -10.71 -3.88 20.75
CA ILE A 84 -10.97 -3.90 19.31
C ILE A 84 -10.72 -5.32 18.78
N PRO A 85 -11.66 -5.93 18.04
CA PRO A 85 -11.45 -7.25 17.48
C PRO A 85 -10.22 -7.29 16.58
N VAL A 86 -9.43 -8.36 16.70
CA VAL A 86 -8.14 -8.52 16.00
C VAL A 86 -8.24 -8.32 14.49
N LYS A 87 -9.37 -8.70 13.88
CA LYS A 87 -9.63 -8.51 12.44
C LYS A 87 -9.59 -7.03 12.00
N HIS A 88 -9.88 -6.11 12.91
CA HIS A 88 -9.88 -4.65 12.66
C HIS A 88 -8.55 -3.98 13.00
N ILE A 89 -7.57 -4.73 13.51
CA ILE A 89 -6.23 -4.24 13.82
C ILE A 89 -5.29 -4.62 12.68
N LEU A 90 -5.07 -3.68 11.76
CA LEU A 90 -4.16 -3.90 10.63
C LEU A 90 -2.68 -3.75 11.06
N LYS A 91 -1.79 -4.52 10.44
CA LYS A 91 -0.34 -4.53 10.75
C LYS A 91 0.31 -3.14 10.75
N ARG A 92 -0.13 -2.24 9.85
CA ARG A 92 0.36 -0.85 9.77
C ARG A 92 0.06 -0.01 11.01
N TRP A 93 -0.88 -0.46 11.83
CA TRP A 93 -1.35 0.23 13.02
C TRP A 93 -0.79 -0.37 14.33
N ASN A 94 -0.03 -1.46 14.24
CA ASN A 94 0.69 -2.02 15.38
C ASN A 94 2.00 -1.26 15.64
N THR A 95 2.50 -1.31 16.88
CA THR A 95 3.82 -0.78 17.27
C THR A 95 4.96 -1.34 16.40
N ASP A 96 4.78 -2.57 15.89
CA ASP A 96 5.69 -3.26 14.97
C ASP A 96 5.46 -2.89 13.48
N ALA A 97 4.79 -1.78 13.18
CA ALA A 97 4.58 -1.30 11.81
C ALA A 97 5.88 -0.95 11.07
N ARG A 98 7.03 -0.94 11.75
CA ARG A 98 8.34 -0.86 11.08
C ARG A 98 8.67 -2.13 10.28
N ASP A 99 7.98 -3.24 10.57
CA ASP A 99 8.07 -4.49 9.82
C ASP A 99 7.05 -4.55 8.66
N ILE A 100 6.80 -3.45 7.95
CA ILE A 100 6.13 -3.51 6.62
C ILE A 100 7.11 -4.07 5.58
N LEU A 101 7.69 -5.24 5.89
CA LEU A 101 7.85 -6.27 4.88
C LEU A 101 6.44 -6.80 4.61
N LEU A 102 5.99 -6.67 3.35
CA LEU A 102 4.74 -7.26 2.87
C LEU A 102 4.61 -8.68 3.43
N GLN A 103 3.41 -9.10 3.86
CA GLN A 103 3.18 -10.45 4.42
C GLN A 103 3.55 -11.60 3.46
N HIS A 104 3.75 -11.30 2.16
CA HIS A 104 4.32 -12.24 1.19
C HIS A 104 5.84 -12.46 1.33
N LEU A 105 6.55 -11.63 2.10
CA LEU A 105 8.00 -11.72 2.36
C LEU A 105 8.30 -12.37 3.72
N VAL A 106 7.30 -12.52 4.59
CA VAL A 106 7.49 -13.10 5.94
C VAL A 106 7.53 -14.64 5.87
N HIS A 107 6.90 -15.25 4.86
CA HIS A 107 6.96 -16.71 4.68
C HIS A 107 8.23 -17.18 3.94
N ASP A 108 8.93 -16.27 3.26
CA ASP A 108 10.18 -16.55 2.54
C ASP A 108 11.44 -16.17 3.35
N GLN A 109 11.34 -16.11 4.70
CA GLN A 109 12.53 -16.01 5.56
C GLN A 109 13.40 -17.28 5.55
N LYS A 110 13.07 -18.29 4.74
CA LYS A 110 13.94 -19.46 4.54
C LYS A 110 14.47 -19.69 3.13
N ASP A 111 13.89 -19.17 2.06
CA ASP A 111 14.36 -19.53 0.72
C ASP A 111 14.29 -18.38 -0.29
N HIS A 112 15.46 -17.77 -0.53
CA HIS A 112 16.00 -17.54 -1.87
C HIS A 112 15.31 -16.59 -2.90
N SER A 113 14.18 -15.90 -2.62
CA SER A 113 13.42 -15.20 -3.70
C SER A 113 13.34 -13.66 -3.66
N VAL A 114 13.78 -12.96 -2.60
CA VAL A 114 13.60 -11.49 -2.44
C VAL A 114 14.49 -10.64 -3.39
N ASN A 115 15.20 -11.25 -4.34
CA ASN A 115 16.35 -10.62 -5.00
C ASN A 115 16.05 -9.64 -6.17
N LEU A 116 14.82 -9.38 -6.62
CA LEU A 116 14.66 -8.86 -8.00
C LEU A 116 14.03 -7.46 -8.21
N SER A 117 13.55 -6.74 -7.19
CA SER A 117 13.08 -5.36 -7.43
C SER A 117 14.19 -4.33 -7.20
N PHE A 118 14.34 -3.39 -8.14
CA PHE A 118 15.29 -2.27 -8.06
C PHE A 118 15.16 -1.50 -6.73
N THR A 119 13.91 -1.24 -6.30
CA THR A 119 13.60 -0.53 -5.06
C THR A 119 14.06 -1.28 -3.81
N CYS A 120 13.92 -2.62 -3.78
CA CYS A 120 14.38 -3.42 -2.64
C CYS A 120 15.92 -3.42 -2.54
N ARG A 121 16.61 -3.62 -3.67
CA ARG A 121 18.08 -3.54 -3.74
C ARG A 121 18.60 -2.18 -3.28
N SER A 122 17.98 -1.09 -3.75
CA SER A 122 18.37 0.27 -3.38
C SER A 122 18.15 0.57 -1.89
N SER A 123 17.02 0.13 -1.32
CA SER A 123 16.72 0.34 0.10
C SER A 123 17.71 -0.41 1.01
N MET A 124 18.05 -1.66 0.66
CA MET A 124 19.04 -2.45 1.40
C MET A 124 20.43 -1.83 1.35
N LEU A 125 20.87 -1.36 0.19
CA LEU A 125 22.16 -0.68 0.03
C LEU A 125 22.22 0.60 0.87
N TYR A 126 21.14 1.40 0.88
CA TYR A 126 21.07 2.63 1.68
C TYR A 126 21.18 2.35 3.18
N GLN A 127 20.44 1.35 3.69
CA GLN A 127 20.53 0.95 5.10
C GLN A 127 21.96 0.53 5.48
N LYS A 128 22.61 -0.26 4.62
CA LYS A 128 24.00 -0.69 4.86
C LYS A 128 25.00 0.47 4.79
N ALA A 129 24.80 1.42 3.88
CA ALA A 129 25.63 2.63 3.83
C ALA A 129 25.55 3.42 5.14
N MET A 130 24.35 3.56 5.70
CA MET A 130 24.16 4.27 6.98
C MET A 130 24.82 3.56 8.16
N GLU A 131 24.78 2.22 8.21
CA GLU A 131 25.51 1.44 9.22
C GLU A 131 27.03 1.64 9.10
N VAL A 132 27.56 1.70 7.87
CA VAL A 132 28.99 1.93 7.62
C VAL A 132 29.40 3.36 7.99
N GLU A 133 28.57 4.36 7.68
CA GLU A 133 28.80 5.75 8.09
C GLU A 133 28.85 5.87 9.62
N GLN A 134 27.85 5.31 10.32
CA GLN A 134 27.81 5.31 11.77
C GLN A 134 29.03 4.59 12.39
N MET A 135 29.52 3.53 11.75
CA MET A 135 30.75 2.84 12.16
C MET A 135 31.99 3.70 11.93
N GLY A 136 32.06 4.43 10.81
CA GLY A 136 33.15 5.34 10.48
C GLY A 136 33.27 6.50 11.46
N ASP A 137 32.13 7.05 11.90
CA ASP A 137 32.07 8.17 12.84
C ASP A 137 32.56 7.84 14.26
N ALA A 138 32.74 6.55 14.60
CA ALA A 138 33.09 6.11 15.94
C ALA A 138 34.51 6.54 16.37
N SER A 139 35.47 6.56 15.44
CA SER A 139 36.85 6.98 15.70
C SER A 139 37.61 7.27 14.41
N ALA A 140 38.75 7.98 14.49
CA ALA A 140 39.60 8.22 13.32
C ALA A 140 40.11 6.91 12.67
N GLU A 141 40.43 5.88 13.48
CA GLU A 141 40.84 4.58 12.95
C GLU A 141 39.69 3.86 12.23
N SER A 142 38.47 3.97 12.77
CA SER A 142 37.26 3.41 12.15
C SER A 142 36.90 4.14 10.86
N PHE A 143 37.07 5.46 10.81
CA PHE A 143 36.89 6.26 9.60
C PHE A 143 37.86 5.80 8.49
N GLU A 144 39.16 5.76 8.77
CA GLU A 144 40.17 5.35 7.77
C GLU A 144 39.89 3.92 7.25
N HIS A 145 39.52 3.00 8.14
CA HIS A 145 39.19 1.63 7.78
C HIS A 145 37.94 1.54 6.89
N THR A 146 36.85 2.19 7.27
CA THR A 146 35.58 2.14 6.52
C THR A 146 35.69 2.89 5.19
N PHE A 147 36.37 4.03 5.17
CA PHE A 147 36.62 4.81 3.96
C PHE A 147 37.45 4.03 2.93
N ALA A 148 38.56 3.43 3.35
CA ALA A 148 39.38 2.57 2.48
C ALA A 148 38.57 1.37 1.93
N GLY A 149 37.69 0.79 2.76
CA GLY A 149 36.76 -0.26 2.33
C GLY A 149 35.75 0.22 1.27
N LEU A 150 35.20 1.43 1.43
CA LEU A 150 34.30 2.04 0.45
C LEU A 150 35.01 2.35 -0.87
N GLU A 151 36.24 2.86 -0.83
CA GLU A 151 37.05 3.07 -2.04
C GLU A 151 37.33 1.75 -2.78
N ALA A 152 37.71 0.70 -2.05
CA ALA A 152 37.91 -0.62 -2.64
C ALA A 152 36.63 -1.19 -3.27
N LEU A 153 35.47 -0.93 -2.65
CA LEU A 153 34.17 -1.33 -3.19
C LEU A 153 33.82 -0.55 -4.47
N LEU A 154 34.11 0.75 -4.54
CA LEU A 154 33.91 1.53 -5.76
C LEU A 154 34.76 1.01 -6.92
N VAL A 155 36.02 0.67 -6.68
CA VAL A 155 36.93 0.13 -7.70
C VAL A 155 36.46 -1.25 -8.17
N SER A 156 36.11 -2.14 -7.25
CA SER A 156 35.69 -3.51 -7.58
C SER A 156 34.26 -3.59 -8.15
N GLY A 157 33.38 -2.67 -7.77
CA GLY A 157 31.99 -2.61 -8.19
C GLY A 157 31.76 -1.88 -9.53
N ALA A 158 32.61 -0.91 -9.89
CA ALA A 158 32.46 -0.13 -11.12
C ALA A 158 32.36 -0.98 -12.42
N PRO A 159 33.13 -2.07 -12.60
CA PRO A 159 32.98 -2.95 -13.76
C PRO A 159 31.62 -3.67 -13.81
N LEU A 160 31.04 -3.99 -12.65
CA LEU A 160 29.76 -4.68 -12.54
C LEU A 160 28.58 -3.76 -12.87
N ALA A 161 28.70 -2.47 -12.59
CA ALA A 161 27.68 -1.46 -12.90
C ALA A 161 27.49 -1.21 -14.41
N GLN A 162 28.42 -1.68 -15.26
CA GLN A 162 28.31 -1.53 -16.72
C GLN A 162 27.21 -2.40 -17.33
N LYS A 163 26.86 -3.52 -16.68
CA LYS A 163 25.76 -4.39 -17.09
C LYS A 163 24.53 -4.06 -16.24
N ARG A 164 23.55 -3.37 -16.82
CA ARG A 164 22.25 -3.16 -16.19
C ARG A 164 21.34 -4.35 -16.52
N ASP A 165 20.76 -4.99 -15.51
CA ASP A 165 19.82 -6.11 -15.67
C ASP A 165 18.43 -5.67 -16.19
N GLY A 166 18.28 -4.42 -16.61
CA GLY A 166 17.07 -3.87 -17.21
C GLY A 166 17.33 -2.52 -17.87
N SER A 167 16.53 -2.21 -18.89
CA SER A 167 16.50 -0.90 -19.53
C SER A 167 15.80 0.08 -18.59
N GLY A 168 16.51 1.11 -18.10
CA GLY A 168 15.84 2.23 -17.45
C GLY A 168 14.88 2.91 -18.43
N PHE A 169 13.85 3.58 -17.93
CA PHE A 169 12.97 4.43 -18.76
C PHE A 169 13.77 5.41 -19.63
N GLU A 170 14.89 5.90 -19.08
CA GLU A 170 15.85 6.79 -19.76
C GLU A 170 16.60 6.09 -20.91
N ASP A 171 16.94 4.80 -20.77
CA ASP A 171 17.60 4.02 -21.83
C ASP A 171 16.63 3.73 -22.99
N LEU A 172 15.33 3.59 -22.70
CA LEU A 172 14.26 3.47 -23.70
C LEU A 172 14.09 4.76 -24.51
N MET A 173 14.16 5.91 -23.84
CA MET A 173 14.07 7.24 -24.46
C MET A 173 15.32 7.58 -25.30
N ALA A 174 16.51 7.15 -24.88
CA ALA A 174 17.74 7.32 -25.65
C ALA A 174 17.78 6.48 -26.94
N SER A 175 17.10 5.32 -26.94
CA SER A 175 16.95 4.47 -28.13
C SER A 175 16.01 5.06 -29.21
N LEU A 176 15.15 6.01 -28.82
CA LEU A 176 14.28 6.78 -29.72
C LEU A 176 15.03 7.96 -30.34
N GLY A 177 16.21 7.66 -30.90
CA GLY A 177 17.06 8.64 -31.59
C GLY A 177 16.30 9.42 -32.66
N SER A 178 16.53 10.73 -32.66
CA SER A 178 16.02 11.77 -33.57
C SER A 178 15.93 11.32 -35.04
N GLY A 179 14.75 10.83 -35.43
CA GLY A 179 14.39 10.56 -36.82
C GLY A 179 13.59 11.72 -37.39
N ARG A 180 14.20 12.48 -38.30
CA ARG A 180 13.53 13.54 -39.08
C ARG A 180 12.38 12.90 -39.87
N PHE A 181 11.13 13.31 -39.62
CA PHE A 181 9.97 12.90 -40.41
C PHE A 181 9.96 13.60 -41.78
N PRO A 182 9.83 12.87 -42.90
CA PRO A 182 9.14 13.38 -44.06
C PRO A 182 7.73 12.76 -44.12
N GLY A 183 6.73 13.64 -44.04
CA GLY A 183 5.47 13.48 -44.77
C GLY A 183 4.50 12.39 -44.32
N ASN A 184 3.37 12.86 -43.78
CA ASN A 184 2.02 12.31 -44.01
C ASN A 184 1.60 11.12 -43.15
N GLY A 185 1.07 11.47 -41.98
CA GLY A 185 -0.26 11.05 -41.50
C GLY A 185 -0.69 9.61 -41.75
N ARG A 186 -0.38 8.73 -40.79
CA ARG A 186 -1.30 7.76 -40.16
C ARG A 186 -0.55 7.03 -39.05
N LEU A 187 -1.04 7.15 -37.82
CA LEU A 187 -0.51 6.44 -36.67
C LEU A 187 -0.95 4.97 -36.78
N CYS A 188 -0.02 4.05 -37.06
CA CYS A 188 -0.26 2.61 -36.93
C CYS A 188 0.50 2.11 -35.71
N LEU A 189 -0.21 1.82 -34.63
CA LEU A 189 0.31 1.05 -33.51
C LEU A 189 0.48 -0.40 -33.98
N LEU A 190 1.69 -0.78 -34.39
CA LEU A 190 2.06 -2.17 -34.62
C LEU A 190 2.59 -2.75 -33.31
N GLY A 191 1.73 -3.52 -32.63
CA GLY A 191 2.14 -4.41 -31.56
C GLY A 191 2.99 -5.54 -32.14
N ALA A 192 4.26 -5.59 -31.78
CA ALA A 192 5.14 -6.69 -32.14
C ALA A 192 5.00 -7.82 -31.12
N THR A 193 4.01 -8.70 -31.35
CA THR A 193 4.05 -10.08 -30.86
C THR A 193 3.58 -10.98 -31.99
N GLY A 194 4.54 -11.57 -32.70
CA GLY A 194 4.25 -12.71 -33.57
C GLY A 194 4.06 -13.94 -32.70
N LEU A 195 2.88 -14.53 -32.75
CA LEU A 195 2.71 -15.98 -32.65
C LEU A 195 1.44 -16.36 -33.40
N THR A 196 1.66 -17.23 -34.36
CA THR A 196 0.77 -17.77 -35.37
C THR A 196 -0.42 -18.49 -34.73
N ASN A 197 -1.63 -18.21 -35.23
CA ASN A 197 -2.59 -19.26 -35.58
C ASN A 197 -3.55 -18.74 -36.63
N ALA A 198 -3.57 -19.46 -37.75
CA ALA A 198 -4.41 -19.20 -38.90
C ALA A 198 -5.85 -19.66 -38.63
N ILE A 199 -6.84 -18.83 -38.98
CA ILE A 199 -8.13 -19.29 -39.52
C ILE A 199 -8.46 -18.35 -40.69
N VAL A 200 -8.64 -18.95 -41.86
CA VAL A 200 -8.93 -18.27 -43.13
C VAL A 200 -10.43 -18.36 -43.43
N VAL A 201 -10.92 -17.32 -44.10
CA VAL A 201 -12.10 -17.18 -44.98
C VAL A 201 -13.47 -16.96 -44.33
N GLY A 202 -14.09 -15.84 -44.70
CA GLY A 202 -15.52 -15.61 -44.59
C GLY A 202 -15.99 -14.20 -44.95
N THR A 203 -15.64 -13.70 -46.14
CA THR A 203 -16.20 -12.44 -46.70
C THR A 203 -17.69 -12.62 -47.00
N LEU A 204 -18.54 -11.69 -46.57
CA LEU A 204 -19.73 -11.32 -47.35
C LEU A 204 -19.95 -9.81 -47.26
N LEU A 205 -19.72 -9.14 -48.39
CA LEU A 205 -20.31 -7.86 -48.75
C LEU A 205 -21.82 -8.09 -48.95
N VAL A 206 -22.68 -7.34 -48.25
CA VAL A 206 -23.47 -6.18 -48.72
C VAL A 206 -23.94 -5.41 -47.49
#